data_AF-A0A9E3GVA7-F1
#
_entry.id   AF-A0A9E3GVA7-F1
#
_cell.length_a   1.000
_cell.length_b   1.000
_cell.length_c   1.000
_cell.angle_alpha   90.00
_cell.angle_beta   90.00
_cell.angle_gamma   90.00
#
_symmetry.space_group_name_H-M   'P 1'
#
loop_
_entity.id
_entity.type
_entity.pdbx_description
1 polymer ?
#
loop_
_entity_poly.entity_id
_entity_poly.type
_entity_poly.pdbx_seq_one_letter_code
_entity_poly.pdbx_strand_id
1 'polypeptide(L)'
;MRRHARRPLAVLTTAGLAASSLAFVGGLRETAVADVTAGATDGLDLAADPVAAATAARRAEPVVLTGADIPGWSGLPAEGMPAPYPSGTGADHPFRDERRSAHNGTLTVPAGPAGVDVDRIVGFRWDAAATDWIEIPVQVDERFPYFLANGRSDFAFYSGTDVELTYAWNPTRTAVGEEAWKKVAGTCEARYPADVTEVQALMATGIVTPGPDETPEDYLAPKTDPATGLDLDDELVFLAGDAGTVAPTDAPAPPGVDAASRHQVLVRGPLTDGEPGVHAGAVYLFLADGGPSFDHTNGYVEFSRHADADRWADRSFWTEDDPEKLGTSNTGYGANLLGTVCGTAYEPLDVEAGEEPRTSKDRFPLDGTTVRTAAYEATMSGRWMFRDLAVASVEQNKPATERAIPGAGKDDRFGPRKYGEDLVDRWKGRAFQQSPDSSISLVGFEDEQVNWEANSTLLGWKVGPVRAIREIWGADSGTNVTKVETFYRDLVQHRYYVRVHPIPSDGLYTSWDYNRGVAETYFNALRPEGVAIDGRNDDVGQVDDVNGRPAFFDAPDPTFDLPSALYRWEQVAGAAGTGSLVYS
;
A
#
# COMPACT_ATOMS: atom_id res chain seq x y z
N MET A 1 59.51 19.13 48.96
CA MET A 1 58.38 19.60 48.12
C MET A 1 58.57 19.01 46.71
N ARG A 2 58.42 17.70 46.50
CA ARG A 2 57.19 16.95 46.14
C ARG A 2 56.37 17.57 45.00
N ARG A 3 56.63 17.12 43.76
CA ARG A 3 55.62 16.59 42.83
C ARG A 3 56.30 15.62 41.86
N HIS A 4 55.65 14.48 41.69
CA HIS A 4 56.19 13.22 41.19
C HIS A 4 56.36 13.19 39.66
N ALA A 5 57.50 12.64 39.25
CA ALA A 5 57.77 12.12 37.92
C ALA A 5 56.96 10.85 37.65
N ARG A 6 56.45 10.74 36.41
CA ARG A 6 55.88 9.52 35.84
C ARG A 6 56.96 8.45 35.73
N ARG A 7 56.68 7.25 36.25
CA ARG A 7 57.37 6.01 35.87
C ARG A 7 56.40 5.10 35.10
N PRO A 8 56.88 4.40 34.06
CA PRO A 8 56.11 3.42 33.29
C PRO A 8 56.21 2.02 33.93
N LEU A 9 55.23 1.15 33.66
CA LEU A 9 55.25 -0.32 33.76
C LEU A 9 53.83 -0.79 33.33
N ALA A 10 53.56 -1.91 32.68
CA ALA A 10 54.37 -3.01 32.19
C ALA A 10 53.54 -3.73 31.09
N VAL A 11 54.23 -4.31 30.11
CA VAL A 11 53.68 -5.40 29.29
C VAL A 11 53.68 -6.67 30.13
N LEU A 12 52.55 -7.37 30.18
CA LEU A 12 52.48 -8.75 30.67
C LEU A 12 51.74 -9.61 29.64
N THR A 13 52.41 -10.63 29.16
CA THR A 13 51.90 -11.68 28.28
C THR A 13 51.35 -12.88 29.05
N THR A 14 50.26 -13.44 28.53
CA THR A 14 49.81 -14.85 28.51
C THR A 14 49.51 -15.60 29.83
N ALA A 15 48.24 -16.00 30.02
CA ALA A 15 47.80 -17.40 30.23
C ALA A 15 46.25 -17.49 30.24
N GLY A 16 45.69 -18.56 29.66
CA GLY A 16 44.27 -18.72 29.33
C GLY A 16 43.34 -19.36 30.39
N LEU A 17 42.30 -20.03 29.87
CA LEU A 17 41.09 -20.64 30.49
C LEU A 17 39.86 -19.70 30.43
N ALA A 18 38.68 -20.08 29.97
CA ALA A 18 38.14 -21.35 29.49
C ALA A 18 36.92 -21.06 28.60
N ALA A 19 36.70 -21.88 27.58
CA ALA A 19 35.45 -21.91 26.83
C ALA A 19 34.31 -22.34 27.78
N SER A 20 33.21 -21.60 27.77
CA SER A 20 31.93 -22.06 28.32
C SER A 20 30.87 -21.81 27.26
N SER A 21 30.56 -22.90 26.57
CA SER A 21 29.45 -23.08 25.66
C SER A 21 28.15 -22.93 26.46
N LEU A 22 27.33 -21.94 26.13
CA LEU A 22 25.89 -21.99 26.42
C LEU A 22 25.16 -22.15 25.10
N ALA A 23 24.45 -23.28 25.00
CA ALA A 23 23.68 -23.68 23.84
C ALA A 23 22.55 -22.68 23.58
N PHE A 24 22.56 -22.09 22.38
CA PHE A 24 21.37 -21.48 21.79
C PHE A 24 20.64 -22.58 21.02
N VAL A 25 19.42 -22.90 21.45
CA VAL A 25 18.49 -23.77 20.72
C VAL A 25 18.04 -22.98 19.49
N GLY A 26 18.72 -23.17 18.37
CA GLY A 26 18.29 -22.70 17.06
C GLY A 26 17.19 -23.62 16.53
N GLY A 27 15.96 -23.11 16.49
CA GLY A 27 14.89 -23.69 15.68
C GLY A 27 15.14 -23.39 14.21
N LEU A 28 15.94 -24.23 13.55
CA LEU A 28 16.01 -24.30 12.10
C LEU A 28 14.65 -24.82 11.58
N ARG A 29 13.95 -24.04 10.75
CA ARG A 29 12.90 -24.59 9.90
C ARG A 29 13.58 -25.46 8.84
N GLU A 30 13.44 -26.77 8.97
CA GLU A 30 13.81 -27.74 7.94
C GLU A 30 13.01 -27.45 6.66
N THR A 31 13.73 -27.15 5.59
CA THR A 31 13.28 -27.37 4.23
C THR A 31 13.22 -28.88 3.99
N ALA A 32 12.01 -29.44 3.98
CA ALA A 32 11.82 -30.82 3.54
C ALA A 32 12.04 -30.89 2.03
N VAL A 33 13.24 -31.34 1.64
CA VAL A 33 13.53 -31.87 0.30
C VAL A 33 12.89 -33.25 0.25
N ALA A 34 11.81 -33.40 -0.52
CA ALA A 34 11.24 -34.72 -0.80
C ALA A 34 12.16 -35.45 -1.78
N ASP A 35 12.87 -36.45 -1.27
CA ASP A 35 13.68 -37.38 -2.03
C ASP A 35 12.76 -38.34 -2.81
N VAL A 36 12.93 -38.39 -4.13
CA VAL A 36 12.16 -39.26 -5.04
C VAL A 36 12.83 -40.63 -5.08
N THR A 37 12.31 -41.58 -4.31
CA THR A 37 12.56 -43.01 -4.55
C THR A 37 11.32 -43.68 -5.11
N ALA A 38 11.44 -44.10 -6.37
CA ALA A 38 10.45 -44.87 -7.10
C ALA A 38 10.18 -46.24 -6.45
N GLY A 39 8.90 -46.56 -6.28
CA GLY A 39 8.39 -47.88 -5.96
C GLY A 39 6.95 -47.99 -6.45
N ALA A 40 6.76 -48.59 -7.62
CA ALA A 40 5.45 -48.84 -8.21
C ALA A 40 4.70 -49.95 -7.44
N THR A 41 3.39 -49.77 -7.21
CA THR A 41 2.30 -50.66 -7.67
C THR A 41 0.92 -50.11 -7.27
N ASP A 42 0.02 -50.09 -8.26
CA ASP A 42 -1.44 -50.20 -8.22
C ASP A 42 -2.34 -49.16 -7.51
N GLY A 43 -3.13 -48.47 -8.34
CA GLY A 43 -4.50 -48.03 -8.02
C GLY A 43 -4.69 -46.53 -7.81
N LEU A 44 -4.68 -45.74 -8.89
CA LEU A 44 -5.21 -44.37 -8.86
C LEU A 44 -6.36 -44.25 -9.85
N ASP A 45 -7.57 -44.26 -9.30
CA ASP A 45 -8.79 -43.86 -9.98
C ASP A 45 -9.27 -42.53 -9.35
N LEU A 46 -9.73 -41.66 -10.25
CA LEU A 46 -10.48 -40.41 -10.09
C LEU A 46 -9.76 -39.14 -9.59
N ALA A 47 -9.74 -38.17 -10.51
CA ALA A 47 -9.33 -36.78 -10.36
C ALA A 47 -9.97 -36.11 -9.13
N ALA A 48 -9.14 -35.62 -8.23
CA ALA A 48 -9.54 -34.67 -7.20
C ALA A 48 -9.33 -33.25 -7.74
N ASP A 49 -10.35 -32.40 -7.60
CA ASP A 49 -10.26 -30.97 -7.93
C ASP A 49 -9.08 -30.34 -7.15
N PRO A 50 -8.27 -29.46 -7.76
CA PRO A 50 -7.27 -28.69 -7.03
C PRO A 50 -7.98 -27.81 -5.98
N VAL A 51 -7.53 -27.91 -4.73
CA VAL A 51 -8.07 -27.15 -3.59
C VAL A 51 -7.01 -26.20 -3.06
N ALA A 52 -7.24 -24.90 -3.17
CA ALA A 52 -6.46 -23.86 -2.48
C ALA A 52 -7.12 -23.52 -1.13
N ALA A 53 -6.33 -23.25 -0.09
CA ALA A 53 -6.81 -22.89 1.24
C ALA A 53 -6.26 -21.53 1.67
N ALA A 54 -7.15 -20.57 1.94
CA ALA A 54 -6.81 -19.25 2.47
C ALA A 54 -7.37 -19.05 3.89
N THR A 55 -6.63 -18.31 4.72
CA THR A 55 -7.03 -17.96 6.10
C THR A 55 -7.52 -16.52 6.12
N ALA A 56 -8.80 -16.29 6.44
CA ALA A 56 -9.37 -14.95 6.60
C ALA A 56 -10.17 -14.88 7.91
N ALA A 57 -9.72 -14.06 8.83
CA ALA A 57 -10.22 -13.93 10.19
C ALA A 57 -11.60 -13.20 10.27
N ARG A 58 -12.04 -12.45 9.25
CA ARG A 58 -13.33 -11.70 9.33
C ARG A 58 -14.01 -11.61 7.96
N ARG A 59 -15.35 -11.48 7.91
CA ARG A 59 -16.11 -11.29 6.65
C ARG A 59 -15.66 -10.06 5.83
N ALA A 60 -15.02 -9.10 6.49
CA ALA A 60 -14.45 -7.89 5.90
C ALA A 60 -13.08 -8.11 5.26
N GLU A 61 -12.40 -9.23 5.57
CA GLU A 61 -11.04 -9.46 5.11
C GLU A 61 -11.00 -9.91 3.65
N PRO A 62 -10.03 -9.42 2.87
CA PRO A 62 -9.77 -9.93 1.55
C PRO A 62 -9.12 -11.30 1.62
N VAL A 63 -9.50 -12.17 0.69
CA VAL A 63 -8.71 -13.35 0.32
C VAL A 63 -7.88 -12.94 -0.88
N VAL A 64 -6.56 -12.93 -0.72
CA VAL A 64 -5.60 -12.64 -1.78
C VAL A 64 -4.87 -13.95 -2.07
N LEU A 65 -5.14 -14.52 -3.25
CA LEU A 65 -4.35 -15.60 -3.83
C LEU A 65 -3.28 -14.99 -4.73
N THR A 66 -2.17 -15.69 -4.87
CA THR A 66 -1.21 -15.45 -5.93
C THR A 66 -1.47 -16.43 -7.06
N GLY A 67 -1.03 -16.15 -8.29
CA GLY A 67 -1.15 -17.17 -9.34
C GLY A 67 -0.30 -18.42 -9.05
N ALA A 68 0.71 -18.32 -8.17
CA ALA A 68 1.38 -19.49 -7.61
C ALA A 68 0.45 -20.45 -6.83
N ASP A 69 -0.69 -19.96 -6.32
CA ASP A 69 -1.73 -20.79 -5.69
C ASP A 69 -2.62 -21.50 -6.73
N ILE A 70 -2.55 -21.12 -8.01
CA ILE A 70 -3.31 -21.70 -9.14
C ILE A 70 -2.37 -22.00 -10.32
N PRO A 71 -1.32 -22.83 -10.12
CA PRO A 71 -0.23 -22.99 -11.09
C PRO A 71 -0.67 -23.62 -12.44
N GLY A 72 -1.85 -24.24 -12.51
CA GLY A 72 -2.42 -24.74 -13.76
C GLY A 72 -2.97 -23.63 -14.67
N TRP A 73 -3.13 -22.41 -14.15
CA TRP A 73 -3.55 -21.22 -14.88
C TRP A 73 -2.42 -20.21 -15.09
N SER A 74 -1.34 -20.32 -14.33
CA SER A 74 -0.28 -19.32 -14.30
C SER A 74 0.89 -19.60 -15.25
N GLY A 75 1.35 -18.55 -15.93
CA GLY A 75 2.63 -18.48 -16.62
C GLY A 75 3.80 -18.24 -15.66
N LEU A 76 5.00 -18.07 -16.21
CA LEU A 76 6.18 -17.64 -15.43
C LEU A 76 6.22 -16.11 -15.34
N PRO A 77 6.58 -15.56 -14.16
CA PRO A 77 6.57 -14.12 -13.94
C PRO A 77 7.75 -13.43 -14.63
N ALA A 78 7.64 -12.12 -14.83
CA ALA A 78 8.77 -11.32 -15.26
C ALA A 78 9.87 -11.29 -14.18
N GLU A 79 11.11 -11.54 -14.59
CA GLU A 79 12.28 -11.45 -13.72
C GLU A 79 13.22 -10.36 -14.22
N GLY A 80 14.01 -9.77 -13.32
CA GLY A 80 14.95 -8.75 -13.75
C GLY A 80 15.99 -8.34 -12.73
N MET A 81 16.87 -7.46 -13.17
CA MET A 81 17.99 -6.96 -12.37
C MET A 81 17.95 -5.43 -12.34
N PRO A 82 18.10 -4.81 -11.16
CA PRO A 82 18.23 -3.36 -11.06
C PRO A 82 19.52 -2.91 -11.75
N ALA A 83 19.52 -1.69 -12.29
CA ALA A 83 20.75 -1.08 -12.77
C ALA A 83 21.77 -1.02 -11.62
N PRO A 84 23.03 -1.44 -11.86
CA PRO A 84 24.00 -1.57 -10.78
C PRO A 84 24.33 -0.21 -10.16
N TYR A 85 24.61 -0.21 -8.86
CA TYR A 85 25.18 0.96 -8.19
C TYR A 85 26.42 1.44 -8.97
N PRO A 86 26.53 2.74 -9.30
CA PRO A 86 25.85 3.85 -8.64
C PRO A 86 24.64 4.42 -9.39
N SER A 87 23.94 3.63 -10.21
CA SER A 87 22.76 4.17 -10.90
C SER A 87 21.64 4.55 -9.93
N GLY A 88 20.99 5.67 -10.18
CA GLY A 88 19.97 6.24 -9.30
C GLY A 88 20.55 7.05 -8.14
N THR A 89 21.82 7.49 -8.21
CA THR A 89 22.45 8.30 -7.16
C THR A 89 22.38 9.79 -7.47
N GLY A 90 22.41 10.60 -6.42
CA GLY A 90 22.26 12.07 -6.48
C GLY A 90 23.47 12.82 -7.03
N ALA A 91 23.27 14.13 -7.25
CA ALA A 91 24.26 15.09 -7.73
C ALA A 91 25.58 15.10 -6.92
N ASP A 92 25.49 14.78 -5.63
CA ASP A 92 26.60 14.78 -4.69
C ASP A 92 27.46 13.52 -4.77
N HIS A 93 27.02 12.49 -5.52
CA HIS A 93 27.80 11.28 -5.75
C HIS A 93 28.82 11.49 -6.89
N PRO A 94 30.04 10.90 -6.86
CA PRO A 94 31.07 11.16 -7.89
C PRO A 94 30.69 10.76 -9.32
N PHE A 95 29.68 9.91 -9.50
CA PHE A 95 29.27 9.36 -10.80
C PHE A 95 28.02 10.04 -11.40
N ARG A 96 27.24 10.79 -10.60
CA ARG A 96 26.20 11.76 -11.00
C ARG A 96 25.30 11.34 -12.18
N ASP A 97 24.47 10.31 -12.00
CA ASP A 97 23.49 9.99 -13.05
C ASP A 97 22.12 10.66 -12.83
N GLU A 98 21.82 11.10 -11.59
CA GLU A 98 20.56 11.78 -11.20
C GLU A 98 19.30 11.09 -11.72
N ARG A 99 19.39 9.77 -11.92
CA ARG A 99 18.39 9.03 -12.68
C ARG A 99 17.11 8.91 -11.86
N ARG A 100 15.99 9.38 -12.45
CA ARG A 100 14.63 9.23 -11.94
C ARG A 100 13.83 8.32 -12.89
N SER A 101 13.71 7.05 -12.55
CA SER A 101 12.87 6.09 -13.28
C SER A 101 12.38 5.01 -12.33
N ALA A 102 11.12 4.59 -12.47
CA ALA A 102 10.60 3.43 -11.75
C ALA A 102 10.92 2.10 -12.48
N HIS A 103 11.54 2.17 -13.68
CA HIS A 103 11.96 1.02 -14.49
C HIS A 103 13.47 1.06 -14.75
N ASN A 104 14.27 1.51 -13.78
CA ASN A 104 15.73 1.58 -13.91
C ASN A 104 16.43 0.22 -13.80
N GLY A 105 16.05 -0.74 -14.62
CA GLY A 105 16.71 -2.05 -14.67
C GLY A 105 16.42 -2.75 -15.98
N THR A 106 16.67 -4.05 -16.00
CA THR A 106 16.36 -4.91 -17.14
C THR A 106 15.32 -5.95 -16.77
N LEU A 107 14.33 -6.18 -17.62
CA LEU A 107 13.29 -7.19 -17.42
C LEU A 107 13.33 -8.26 -18.52
N THR A 108 13.11 -9.50 -18.14
CA THR A 108 12.94 -10.63 -19.06
C THR A 108 11.86 -11.55 -18.54
N VAL A 109 11.01 -12.05 -19.44
CA VAL A 109 10.06 -13.13 -19.11
C VAL A 109 10.73 -14.46 -19.45
N PRO A 110 10.90 -15.37 -18.49
CA PRO A 110 11.43 -16.70 -18.76
C PRO A 110 10.56 -17.45 -19.78
N ALA A 111 11.19 -18.29 -20.60
CA ALA A 111 10.45 -19.09 -21.57
C ALA A 111 9.54 -20.12 -20.86
N GLY A 112 8.24 -20.07 -21.15
CA GLY A 112 7.23 -20.96 -20.55
C GLY A 112 5.89 -20.83 -21.26
N PRO A 113 4.88 -21.62 -20.85
CA PRO A 113 3.50 -21.37 -21.27
C PRO A 113 3.05 -20.00 -20.77
N ALA A 114 2.26 -19.28 -21.57
CA ALA A 114 1.58 -18.08 -21.12
C ALA A 114 0.50 -18.43 -20.09
N GLY A 115 0.20 -17.47 -19.23
CA GLY A 115 -0.94 -17.54 -18.33
C GLY A 115 -2.27 -17.58 -19.06
N VAL A 116 -3.32 -17.94 -18.33
CA VAL A 116 -4.68 -17.70 -18.78
C VAL A 116 -4.93 -16.20 -18.87
N ASP A 117 -5.75 -15.78 -19.83
CA ASP A 117 -6.19 -14.39 -19.93
C ASP A 117 -6.94 -13.96 -18.65
N VAL A 118 -6.39 -12.96 -17.96
CA VAL A 118 -6.92 -12.44 -16.67
C VAL A 118 -8.35 -11.93 -16.80
N ASP A 119 -8.74 -11.44 -17.97
CA ASP A 119 -10.08 -10.90 -18.23
C ASP A 119 -11.15 -12.00 -18.43
N ARG A 120 -10.74 -13.28 -18.43
CA ARG A 120 -11.65 -14.45 -18.50
C ARG A 120 -11.93 -15.06 -17.12
N ILE A 121 -11.24 -14.63 -16.07
CA ILE A 121 -11.38 -15.22 -14.74
C ILE A 121 -12.67 -14.71 -14.09
N VAL A 122 -13.52 -15.64 -13.65
CA VAL A 122 -14.82 -15.37 -13.02
C VAL A 122 -14.95 -16.13 -11.70
N GLY A 123 -15.65 -15.53 -10.73
CA GLY A 123 -15.86 -16.12 -9.40
C GLY A 123 -17.33 -16.37 -9.10
N PHE A 124 -17.61 -17.49 -8.43
CA PHE A 124 -18.95 -17.86 -7.99
C PHE A 124 -18.96 -18.37 -6.55
N ARG A 125 -20.07 -18.13 -5.87
CA ARG A 125 -20.43 -18.81 -4.63
C ARG A 125 -21.61 -19.74 -4.87
N TRP A 126 -21.68 -20.84 -4.13
CA TRP A 126 -22.85 -21.71 -4.12
C TRP A 126 -23.85 -21.28 -3.06
N ASP A 127 -25.10 -21.09 -3.48
CA ASP A 127 -26.23 -20.83 -2.60
C ASP A 127 -27.05 -22.10 -2.40
N ALA A 128 -26.88 -22.76 -1.25
CA ALA A 128 -27.60 -23.99 -0.94
C ALA A 128 -29.12 -23.79 -0.82
N ALA A 129 -29.61 -22.60 -0.51
CA ALA A 129 -31.05 -22.34 -0.40
C ALA A 129 -31.71 -22.19 -1.77
N ALA A 130 -31.02 -21.53 -2.71
CA ALA A 130 -31.46 -21.42 -4.09
C ALA A 130 -31.08 -22.64 -4.96
N THR A 131 -30.16 -23.49 -4.47
CA THR A 131 -29.52 -24.58 -5.22
C THR A 131 -28.92 -24.07 -6.54
N ASP A 132 -28.27 -22.92 -6.48
CA ASP A 132 -27.80 -22.19 -7.65
C ASP A 132 -26.44 -21.51 -7.41
N TRP A 133 -25.78 -21.17 -8.51
CA TRP A 133 -24.56 -20.38 -8.53
C TRP A 133 -24.87 -18.89 -8.55
N ILE A 134 -24.17 -18.14 -7.71
CA ILE A 134 -24.24 -16.68 -7.70
C ILE A 134 -22.85 -16.16 -8.00
N GLU A 135 -22.73 -15.39 -9.09
CA GLU A 135 -21.47 -14.73 -9.43
C GLU A 135 -21.10 -13.73 -8.34
N ILE A 136 -19.82 -13.64 -8.02
CA ILE A 136 -19.26 -12.70 -7.05
C ILE A 136 -18.17 -11.85 -7.72
N PRO A 137 -17.91 -10.64 -7.19
CA PRO A 137 -16.76 -9.85 -7.61
C PRO A 137 -15.44 -10.59 -7.38
N VAL A 138 -14.63 -10.68 -8.44
CA VAL A 138 -13.23 -11.10 -8.39
C VAL A 138 -12.38 -10.08 -9.13
N GLN A 139 -11.18 -9.84 -8.65
CA GLN A 139 -10.24 -8.89 -9.25
C GLN A 139 -8.90 -9.55 -9.43
N VAL A 140 -8.29 -9.39 -10.61
CA VAL A 140 -6.92 -9.79 -10.87
C VAL A 140 -6.10 -8.52 -11.00
N ASP A 141 -5.06 -8.41 -10.19
CA ASP A 141 -4.11 -7.31 -10.21
C ASP A 141 -2.77 -7.87 -10.66
N GLU A 142 -2.45 -7.62 -11.94
CA GLU A 142 -1.17 -8.02 -12.54
C GLU A 142 0.01 -7.32 -11.85
N ARG A 143 1.14 -8.01 -11.67
CA ARG A 143 2.30 -7.50 -10.92
C ARG A 143 3.61 -7.92 -11.59
N PHE A 144 4.58 -7.00 -11.57
CA PHE A 144 5.94 -7.30 -12.03
C PHE A 144 6.98 -6.43 -11.32
N PRO A 145 8.27 -6.81 -11.37
CA PRO A 145 9.33 -6.02 -10.74
C PRO A 145 9.52 -4.64 -11.39
N TYR A 146 9.42 -3.60 -10.58
CA TYR A 146 9.88 -2.25 -10.85
C TYR A 146 11.29 -2.06 -10.27
N PHE A 147 12.04 -1.12 -10.83
CA PHE A 147 13.40 -0.78 -10.41
C PHE A 147 13.47 0.71 -10.09
N LEU A 148 13.19 1.03 -8.83
CA LEU A 148 13.02 2.38 -8.33
C LEU A 148 14.38 3.07 -8.21
N ALA A 149 14.61 4.07 -9.04
CA ALA A 149 15.75 4.97 -8.97
C ALA A 149 15.26 6.41 -8.87
N ASN A 150 15.64 7.11 -7.82
CA ASN A 150 15.26 8.51 -7.60
C ASN A 150 16.49 9.36 -7.25
N GLY A 151 17.41 9.44 -8.21
CA GLY A 151 18.64 10.23 -8.14
C GLY A 151 18.44 11.74 -8.08
N ARG A 152 17.20 12.25 -8.05
CA ARG A 152 16.94 13.68 -7.81
C ARG A 152 16.89 14.05 -6.34
N SER A 153 16.72 13.04 -5.48
CA SER A 153 16.84 13.21 -4.04
C SER A 153 18.30 13.42 -3.65
N ASP A 154 18.60 14.40 -2.80
CA ASP A 154 19.90 14.55 -2.15
C ASP A 154 20.25 13.37 -1.23
N PHE A 155 19.26 12.60 -0.81
CA PHE A 155 19.39 11.35 -0.04
C PHE A 155 19.52 10.08 -0.90
N ALA A 156 19.50 10.21 -2.23
CA ALA A 156 19.56 9.07 -3.14
C ALA A 156 20.86 8.25 -3.03
N PHE A 157 21.91 8.80 -2.41
CA PHE A 157 23.17 8.07 -2.19
C PHE A 157 23.01 6.81 -1.34
N TYR A 158 21.99 6.73 -0.49
CA TYR A 158 21.71 5.54 0.31
C TYR A 158 20.97 4.44 -0.47
N SER A 159 20.23 4.81 -1.52
CA SER A 159 19.24 3.91 -2.13
C SER A 159 19.69 3.41 -3.51
N GLY A 160 20.31 4.28 -4.33
CA GLY A 160 20.64 3.91 -5.71
C GLY A 160 19.41 3.43 -6.48
N THR A 161 19.43 2.16 -6.92
CA THR A 161 18.30 1.52 -7.59
C THR A 161 17.84 0.29 -6.80
N ASP A 162 16.58 0.30 -6.36
CA ASP A 162 15.97 -0.78 -5.59
C ASP A 162 14.94 -1.55 -6.41
N VAL A 163 14.82 -2.86 -6.15
CA VAL A 163 13.74 -3.68 -6.72
C VAL A 163 12.48 -3.52 -5.87
N GLU A 164 11.34 -3.30 -6.52
CA GLU A 164 10.01 -3.30 -5.92
C GLU A 164 9.05 -4.17 -6.73
N LEU A 165 8.41 -5.16 -6.12
CA LEU A 165 7.34 -5.91 -6.79
C LEU A 165 6.02 -5.16 -6.61
N THR A 166 5.58 -4.48 -7.67
CA THR A 166 4.39 -3.63 -7.68
C THR A 166 3.48 -3.98 -8.86
N TYR A 167 2.42 -3.20 -9.08
CA TYR A 167 1.32 -3.50 -9.97
C TYR A 167 1.54 -2.99 -11.39
N ALA A 168 1.00 -3.71 -12.36
CA ALA A 168 0.73 -3.18 -13.68
C ALA A 168 -0.47 -2.21 -13.60
N TRP A 169 -0.20 -0.91 -13.74
CA TRP A 169 -1.20 0.13 -13.54
C TRP A 169 -2.07 0.40 -14.77
N ASN A 170 -1.80 -0.26 -15.91
CA ASN A 170 -2.63 -0.12 -17.10
C ASN A 170 -4.08 -0.58 -16.83
N PRO A 171 -5.07 0.02 -17.51
CA PRO A 171 -6.43 -0.47 -17.48
C PRO A 171 -6.53 -1.86 -18.11
N THR A 172 -7.49 -2.65 -17.62
CA THR A 172 -7.89 -3.96 -18.16
C THR A 172 -9.36 -3.88 -18.56
N ARG A 173 -9.99 -5.01 -18.93
CA ARG A 173 -11.43 -5.02 -19.17
C ARG A 173 -12.24 -4.67 -17.92
N THR A 174 -11.79 -5.14 -16.75
CA THR A 174 -12.53 -5.08 -15.49
C THR A 174 -12.06 -3.95 -14.57
N ALA A 175 -10.86 -3.43 -14.79
CA ALA A 175 -10.24 -2.39 -13.97
C ALA A 175 -9.82 -1.16 -14.78
N VAL A 176 -9.86 0.00 -14.14
CA VAL A 176 -9.23 1.23 -14.62
C VAL A 176 -8.01 1.55 -13.77
N GLY A 177 -7.02 2.20 -14.35
CA GLY A 177 -5.81 2.58 -13.62
C GLY A 177 -4.90 3.47 -14.43
N GLU A 178 -3.87 3.99 -13.78
CA GLU A 178 -2.88 4.86 -14.38
C GLU A 178 -1.52 4.74 -13.68
N GLU A 179 -0.43 4.68 -14.46
CA GLU A 179 0.95 4.78 -13.97
C GLU A 179 1.33 6.27 -13.83
N ALA A 180 0.88 6.89 -12.74
CA ALA A 180 0.96 8.32 -12.53
C ALA A 180 2.39 8.92 -12.58
N TRP A 181 3.44 8.18 -12.22
CA TRP A 181 4.80 8.75 -12.16
C TRP A 181 5.38 9.15 -13.53
N LYS A 182 4.80 8.61 -14.61
CA LYS A 182 5.14 8.95 -16.01
C LYS A 182 4.44 10.22 -16.51
N LYS A 183 3.47 10.77 -15.78
CA LYS A 183 2.81 12.04 -16.11
C LYS A 183 3.73 13.23 -15.82
N VAL A 184 4.80 13.35 -16.61
CA VAL A 184 5.87 14.34 -16.41
C VAL A 184 5.69 15.61 -17.24
N ALA A 185 4.75 15.59 -18.19
CA ALA A 185 4.51 16.68 -19.14
C ALA A 185 3.39 17.62 -18.69
N GLY A 186 3.19 18.68 -19.48
CA GLY A 186 2.14 19.68 -19.26
C GLY A 186 2.59 20.91 -18.48
N THR A 187 1.87 22.01 -18.72
CA THR A 187 2.21 23.35 -18.21
C THR A 187 1.57 23.61 -16.84
N CYS A 188 0.25 23.39 -16.72
CA CYS A 188 -0.50 23.59 -15.48
C CYS A 188 -0.95 22.28 -14.83
N GLU A 189 -1.05 21.22 -15.62
CA GLU A 189 -1.52 19.91 -15.19
C GLU A 189 -0.55 18.83 -15.68
N ALA A 190 -0.37 17.81 -14.85
CA ALA A 190 0.40 16.62 -15.12
C ALA A 190 -0.33 15.75 -16.13
N ARG A 191 0.37 15.38 -17.19
CA ARG A 191 -0.11 14.43 -18.19
C ARG A 191 1.04 13.62 -18.77
N TYR A 192 0.69 12.53 -19.43
CA TYR A 192 1.65 11.87 -20.32
C TYR A 192 2.12 12.84 -21.41
N PRO A 193 3.39 12.76 -21.83
CA PRO A 193 3.85 13.32 -23.09
C PRO A 193 2.91 12.89 -24.24
N ALA A 194 2.64 13.81 -25.17
CA ALA A 194 1.68 13.62 -26.25
C ALA A 194 2.24 12.74 -27.38
N ASP A 195 3.55 12.79 -27.59
CA ASP A 195 4.26 12.01 -28.61
C ASP A 195 5.75 11.88 -28.26
N VAL A 196 6.46 11.05 -29.05
CA VAL A 196 7.90 10.79 -28.90
C VAL A 196 8.74 12.07 -29.01
N THR A 197 8.30 13.08 -29.77
CA THR A 197 9.03 14.35 -29.92
C THR A 197 9.02 15.12 -28.60
N GLU A 198 7.87 15.16 -27.91
CA GLU A 198 7.79 15.76 -26.58
C GLU A 198 8.64 14.99 -25.56
N VAL A 199 8.64 13.65 -25.60
CA VAL A 199 9.51 12.83 -24.73
C VAL A 199 10.98 13.18 -24.95
N GLN A 200 11.43 13.26 -26.21
CA GLN A 200 12.81 13.62 -26.55
C GLN A 200 13.16 15.04 -26.08
N ALA A 201 12.23 15.98 -26.16
CA ALA A 201 12.43 17.32 -25.62
C ALA A 201 12.58 17.31 -24.09
N LEU A 202 11.76 16.51 -23.39
CA LEU A 202 11.86 16.34 -21.93
C LEU A 202 13.17 15.63 -21.54
N MET A 203 13.63 14.65 -22.31
CA MET A 203 14.94 14.02 -22.14
C MET A 203 16.09 15.02 -22.29
N ALA A 204 16.02 15.92 -23.28
CA ALA A 204 17.03 16.95 -23.48
C ALA A 204 17.13 17.95 -22.30
N THR A 205 16.06 18.11 -21.53
CA THR A 205 16.04 18.91 -20.30
C THR A 205 16.40 18.12 -19.03
N GLY A 206 16.56 16.80 -19.14
CA GLY A 206 16.78 15.90 -18.00
C GLY A 206 15.51 15.59 -17.19
N ILE A 207 14.32 16.05 -17.61
CA ILE A 207 13.04 15.73 -16.95
C ILE A 207 12.73 14.24 -17.07
N VAL A 208 13.04 13.64 -18.22
CA VAL A 208 12.94 12.19 -18.46
C VAL A 208 14.34 11.59 -18.52
N THR A 209 14.59 10.57 -17.70
CA THR A 209 15.85 9.83 -17.67
C THR A 209 15.58 8.33 -17.76
N PRO A 210 15.46 7.77 -18.98
CA PRO A 210 15.05 6.39 -19.17
C PRO A 210 16.00 5.37 -18.52
N GLY A 211 15.41 4.31 -17.99
CA GLY A 211 16.09 3.08 -17.57
C GLY A 211 16.75 2.35 -18.75
N PRO A 212 17.55 1.30 -18.48
CA PRO A 212 18.23 0.54 -19.53
C PRO A 212 17.30 -0.04 -20.60
N ASP A 213 16.11 -0.50 -20.21
CA ASP A 213 15.12 -1.14 -21.09
C ASP A 213 13.99 -0.19 -21.52
N GLU A 214 14.04 1.09 -21.15
CA GLU A 214 13.00 2.06 -21.52
C GLU A 214 13.33 2.79 -22.82
N THR A 215 12.35 2.92 -23.71
CA THR A 215 12.39 3.75 -24.91
C THR A 215 11.52 5.01 -24.75
N PRO A 216 11.65 6.03 -25.62
CA PRO A 216 10.77 7.18 -25.58
C PRO A 216 9.27 6.83 -25.69
N GLU A 217 8.92 5.78 -26.41
CA GLU A 217 7.54 5.31 -26.58
C GLU A 217 6.93 4.81 -25.25
N ASP A 218 7.75 4.27 -24.33
CA ASP A 218 7.29 3.77 -23.02
C ASP A 218 6.76 4.88 -22.11
N TYR A 219 7.06 6.14 -22.41
CA TYR A 219 6.59 7.30 -21.65
C TYR A 219 5.22 7.82 -22.11
N LEU A 220 4.63 7.25 -23.16
CA LEU A 220 3.33 7.71 -23.70
C LEU A 220 2.13 7.06 -23.01
N ALA A 221 2.35 6.02 -22.22
CA ALA A 221 1.30 5.24 -21.58
C ALA A 221 1.83 4.49 -20.34
N PRO A 222 0.94 3.94 -19.50
CA PRO A 222 1.33 2.97 -18.48
C PRO A 222 2.10 1.78 -19.06
N LYS A 223 3.10 1.29 -18.33
CA LYS A 223 3.77 0.04 -18.63
C LYS A 223 2.82 -1.12 -18.33
N THR A 224 2.65 -2.01 -19.29
CA THR A 224 1.91 -3.26 -19.10
C THR A 224 2.79 -4.32 -18.47
N ASP A 225 2.17 -5.32 -17.88
CA ASP A 225 2.91 -6.51 -17.48
C ASP A 225 3.67 -7.12 -18.67
N PRO A 226 4.99 -7.36 -18.56
CA PRO A 226 5.71 -8.07 -19.60
C PRO A 226 5.27 -9.54 -19.75
N ALA A 227 4.86 -10.17 -18.66
CA ALA A 227 4.29 -11.52 -18.70
C ALA A 227 2.88 -11.47 -19.29
N THR A 228 2.50 -12.51 -20.04
CA THR A 228 1.20 -12.55 -20.72
C THR A 228 0.21 -13.39 -19.93
N GLY A 229 -0.90 -12.76 -19.53
CA GLY A 229 -1.94 -13.40 -18.74
C GLY A 229 -1.49 -13.63 -17.29
N LEU A 230 -2.31 -14.35 -16.53
CA LEU A 230 -2.03 -14.65 -15.12
C LEU A 230 -0.66 -15.31 -14.97
N ASP A 231 0.23 -14.79 -14.15
CA ASP A 231 1.51 -15.42 -13.82
C ASP A 231 1.62 -15.77 -12.34
N LEU A 232 2.83 -15.97 -11.80
CA LEU A 232 2.99 -16.47 -10.42
C LEU A 232 2.94 -15.37 -9.35
N ASP A 233 3.26 -14.12 -9.69
CA ASP A 233 3.29 -12.99 -8.74
C ASP A 233 2.06 -12.09 -8.82
N ASP A 234 1.22 -12.26 -9.84
CA ASP A 234 -0.13 -11.70 -9.92
C ASP A 234 -1.01 -12.04 -8.72
N GLU A 235 -1.88 -11.10 -8.33
CA GLU A 235 -2.83 -11.26 -7.23
C GLU A 235 -4.26 -11.48 -7.75
N LEU A 236 -4.93 -12.54 -7.29
CA LEU A 236 -6.36 -12.78 -7.49
C LEU A 236 -7.10 -12.57 -6.17
N VAL A 237 -8.07 -11.66 -6.16
CA VAL A 237 -8.68 -11.15 -4.92
C VAL A 237 -10.20 -11.22 -4.94
N PHE A 238 -10.77 -11.59 -3.80
CA PHE A 238 -12.20 -11.51 -3.47
C PHE A 238 -12.37 -11.29 -1.96
N LEU A 239 -13.58 -10.99 -1.47
CA LEU A 239 -13.80 -10.84 -0.03
C LEU A 239 -14.18 -12.17 0.62
N ALA A 240 -13.67 -12.45 1.81
CA ALA A 240 -14.04 -13.65 2.56
C ALA A 240 -15.55 -13.76 2.82
N GLY A 241 -16.23 -12.61 2.94
CA GLY A 241 -17.69 -12.53 3.06
C GLY A 241 -18.48 -13.01 1.84
N ASP A 242 -17.82 -13.18 0.69
CA ASP A 242 -18.45 -13.64 -0.56
C ASP A 242 -18.48 -15.17 -0.67
N ALA A 243 -17.83 -15.87 0.26
CA ALA A 243 -17.86 -17.32 0.31
C ALA A 243 -19.27 -17.86 0.58
N GLY A 244 -19.67 -18.85 -0.22
CA GLY A 244 -20.93 -19.58 -0.04
C GLY A 244 -20.74 -20.89 0.70
N THR A 245 -21.80 -21.68 0.80
CA THR A 245 -21.68 -23.09 1.20
C THR A 245 -20.86 -23.87 0.19
N VAL A 246 -20.27 -25.00 0.59
CA VAL A 246 -19.61 -25.91 -0.37
C VAL A 246 -20.66 -26.50 -1.31
N ALA A 247 -20.43 -26.39 -2.62
CA ALA A 247 -21.30 -26.95 -3.65
C ALA A 247 -21.30 -28.49 -3.60
N PRO A 248 -22.44 -29.15 -3.85
CA PRO A 248 -22.50 -30.59 -4.06
C PRO A 248 -21.52 -31.05 -5.15
N THR A 249 -20.96 -32.26 -5.00
CA THR A 249 -19.99 -32.81 -5.97
C THR A 249 -20.59 -32.98 -7.38
N ASP A 250 -21.90 -33.17 -7.47
CA ASP A 250 -22.66 -33.34 -8.71
C ASP A 250 -23.33 -32.05 -9.23
N ALA A 251 -23.08 -30.91 -8.58
CA ALA A 251 -23.60 -29.63 -9.05
C ALA A 251 -23.01 -29.30 -10.43
N PRO A 252 -23.84 -29.02 -11.46
CA PRO A 252 -23.34 -28.61 -12.76
C PRO A 252 -22.61 -27.27 -12.65
N ALA A 253 -21.61 -27.02 -13.50
CA ALA A 253 -20.95 -25.71 -13.57
C ALA A 253 -21.95 -24.59 -13.94
N PRO A 254 -21.69 -23.32 -13.54
CA PRO A 254 -22.49 -22.18 -13.98
C PRO A 254 -22.61 -22.12 -15.51
N PRO A 255 -23.76 -21.70 -16.07
CA PRO A 255 -23.89 -21.55 -17.52
C PRO A 255 -22.87 -20.56 -18.10
N GLY A 256 -22.24 -20.91 -19.22
CA GLY A 256 -21.33 -20.02 -19.96
C GLY A 256 -19.86 -20.04 -19.50
N VAL A 257 -19.52 -20.87 -18.51
CA VAL A 257 -18.12 -21.08 -18.08
C VAL A 257 -17.54 -22.37 -18.65
N ASP A 258 -16.21 -22.47 -18.71
CA ASP A 258 -15.50 -23.72 -18.95
C ASP A 258 -15.54 -24.58 -17.68
N ALA A 259 -16.37 -25.62 -17.67
CA ALA A 259 -16.51 -26.52 -16.52
C ALA A 259 -15.20 -27.24 -16.15
N ALA A 260 -14.29 -27.47 -17.11
CA ALA A 260 -13.01 -28.14 -16.84
C ALA A 260 -12.00 -27.22 -16.13
N SER A 261 -12.27 -25.91 -16.12
CA SER A 261 -11.40 -24.91 -15.50
C SER A 261 -11.67 -24.69 -14.01
N ARG A 262 -12.62 -25.40 -13.41
CA ARG A 262 -13.03 -25.20 -12.01
C ARG A 262 -11.84 -25.24 -11.04
N HIS A 263 -11.69 -24.19 -10.24
CA HIS A 263 -10.87 -24.21 -9.02
C HIS A 263 -11.71 -23.93 -7.80
N GLN A 264 -11.55 -24.72 -6.75
CA GLN A 264 -12.23 -24.53 -5.48
C GLN A 264 -11.28 -23.88 -4.47
N VAL A 265 -11.71 -22.75 -3.91
CA VAL A 265 -11.00 -22.04 -2.85
C VAL A 265 -11.79 -22.19 -1.55
N LEU A 266 -11.19 -22.88 -0.58
CA LEU A 266 -11.78 -23.03 0.75
C LEU A 266 -11.39 -21.85 1.63
N VAL A 267 -12.38 -21.15 2.17
CA VAL A 267 -12.19 -20.00 3.06
C VAL A 267 -12.34 -20.47 4.50
N ARG A 268 -11.29 -20.30 5.32
CA ARG A 268 -11.28 -20.64 6.75
C ARG A 268 -11.48 -19.37 7.59
N GLY A 269 -12.30 -19.46 8.63
CA GLY A 269 -12.55 -18.36 9.59
C GLY A 269 -11.85 -18.60 10.93
N PRO A 270 -11.63 -17.58 11.77
CA PRO A 270 -10.85 -17.74 13.00
C PRO A 270 -11.68 -18.38 14.13
N LEU A 271 -13.02 -18.33 14.00
CA LEU A 271 -13.93 -19.11 14.85
C LEU A 271 -13.89 -20.61 14.52
N THR A 272 -13.17 -21.00 13.47
CA THR A 272 -12.96 -22.40 13.05
C THR A 272 -11.52 -22.87 13.30
N ASP A 273 -10.66 -22.01 13.87
CA ASP A 273 -9.26 -22.32 14.14
C ASP A 273 -9.16 -23.38 15.24
N GLY A 274 -8.92 -24.64 14.84
CA GLY A 274 -8.67 -25.77 15.73
C GLY A 274 -9.30 -27.08 15.27
N GLU A 275 -10.35 -27.04 14.44
CA GLU A 275 -11.07 -28.24 13.98
C GLU A 275 -10.75 -28.57 12.51
N PRO A 276 -10.01 -29.65 12.23
CA PRO A 276 -9.76 -30.10 10.86
C PRO A 276 -11.07 -30.33 10.09
N GLY A 277 -11.25 -29.65 8.96
CA GLY A 277 -12.40 -29.82 8.07
C GLY A 277 -13.58 -28.86 8.30
N VAL A 278 -13.49 -27.92 9.24
CA VAL A 278 -14.49 -26.85 9.39
C VAL A 278 -14.06 -25.64 8.56
N HIS A 279 -14.82 -25.33 7.52
CA HIS A 279 -14.61 -24.19 6.63
C HIS A 279 -15.72 -23.17 6.84
N ALA A 280 -15.39 -21.87 6.75
CA ALA A 280 -16.39 -20.80 6.80
C ALA A 280 -17.23 -20.76 5.49
N GLY A 281 -16.66 -21.23 4.38
CA GLY A 281 -17.34 -21.35 3.09
C GLY A 281 -16.38 -21.70 1.94
N ALA A 282 -16.87 -21.62 0.71
CA ALA A 282 -16.09 -21.80 -0.50
C ALA A 282 -16.41 -20.73 -1.56
N VAL A 283 -15.39 -20.40 -2.35
CA VAL A 283 -15.48 -19.68 -3.62
C VAL A 283 -15.00 -20.60 -4.73
N TYR A 284 -15.60 -20.47 -5.90
CA TYR A 284 -15.27 -21.27 -7.08
C TYR A 284 -14.86 -20.35 -8.22
N LEU A 285 -13.69 -20.58 -8.78
CA LEU A 285 -13.17 -19.84 -9.92
C LEU A 285 -13.35 -20.66 -11.19
N PHE A 286 -13.67 -19.99 -12.28
CA PHE A 286 -13.76 -20.58 -13.62
C PHE A 286 -13.20 -19.61 -14.66
N LEU A 287 -13.01 -20.11 -15.89
CA LEU A 287 -12.78 -19.29 -17.08
C LEU A 287 -14.09 -19.13 -17.86
N ALA A 288 -14.38 -17.92 -18.32
CA ALA A 288 -15.52 -17.61 -19.18
C ALA A 288 -15.09 -16.67 -20.32
N ASP A 289 -15.44 -17.01 -21.57
CA ASP A 289 -15.14 -16.15 -22.73
C ASP A 289 -15.84 -14.78 -22.64
N GLY A 290 -16.97 -14.75 -21.92
CA GLY A 290 -17.69 -13.52 -21.62
C GLY A 290 -17.01 -12.64 -20.57
N GLY A 291 -16.00 -13.12 -19.85
CA GLY A 291 -15.43 -12.45 -18.67
C GLY A 291 -16.42 -12.29 -17.51
N PRO A 292 -16.01 -11.67 -16.40
CA PRO A 292 -16.91 -11.41 -15.27
C PRO A 292 -17.95 -10.36 -15.61
N SER A 293 -19.12 -10.45 -14.97
CA SER A 293 -20.13 -9.40 -15.02
C SER A 293 -19.79 -8.19 -14.14
N PHE A 294 -18.80 -8.33 -13.25
CA PHE A 294 -18.31 -7.28 -12.38
C PHE A 294 -17.10 -6.54 -12.95
N ASP A 295 -17.11 -5.22 -12.82
CA ASP A 295 -16.02 -4.30 -13.16
C ASP A 295 -15.96 -3.14 -12.14
N HIS A 296 -15.03 -2.21 -12.35
CA HIS A 296 -14.90 -0.98 -11.55
C HIS A 296 -16.19 -0.12 -11.48
N THR A 297 -17.15 -0.33 -12.38
CA THR A 297 -18.43 0.40 -12.45
C THR A 297 -19.59 -0.28 -11.72
N ASN A 298 -19.41 -1.49 -11.18
CA ASN A 298 -20.44 -2.17 -10.39
C ASN A 298 -19.89 -2.94 -9.17
N GLY A 299 -18.60 -2.80 -8.87
CA GLY A 299 -17.93 -3.39 -7.71
C GLY A 299 -18.14 -2.70 -6.37
N TYR A 300 -17.35 -3.09 -5.37
CA TYR A 300 -17.47 -2.64 -3.97
C TYR A 300 -16.95 -1.24 -3.67
N VAL A 301 -16.06 -0.73 -4.51
CA VAL A 301 -15.30 0.49 -4.25
C VAL A 301 -15.49 1.47 -5.39
N GLU A 302 -15.87 2.69 -5.05
CA GLU A 302 -15.77 3.84 -5.94
C GLU A 302 -14.53 4.63 -5.56
N PHE A 303 -13.73 4.96 -6.56
CA PHE A 303 -12.52 5.74 -6.41
C PHE A 303 -12.58 6.87 -7.43
N SER A 304 -12.37 8.09 -6.95
CA SER A 304 -12.43 9.29 -7.77
C SER A 304 -11.22 10.17 -7.48
N ARG A 305 -10.46 10.53 -8.51
CA ARG A 305 -9.48 11.62 -8.41
C ARG A 305 -10.24 12.94 -8.30
N HIS A 306 -9.72 13.85 -7.50
CA HIS A 306 -10.23 15.22 -7.46
C HIS A 306 -10.02 15.90 -8.82
N ALA A 307 -10.85 16.88 -9.15
CA ALA A 307 -10.81 17.54 -10.45
C ALA A 307 -9.46 18.23 -10.72
N ASP A 308 -8.77 18.63 -9.65
CA ASP A 308 -7.46 19.27 -9.64
C ASP A 308 -6.32 18.31 -9.26
N ALA A 309 -6.57 17.00 -9.18
CA ALA A 309 -5.55 16.03 -8.77
C ALA A 309 -4.29 16.06 -9.66
N ASP A 310 -4.45 16.38 -10.93
CA ASP A 310 -3.33 16.51 -11.86
C ASP A 310 -2.70 17.91 -11.87
N ARG A 311 -3.24 18.90 -11.15
CA ARG A 311 -2.69 20.25 -11.12
C ARG A 311 -1.25 20.22 -10.58
N TRP A 312 -0.33 20.84 -11.32
CA TRP A 312 1.03 21.06 -10.86
C TRP A 312 1.03 22.09 -9.72
N ALA A 313 1.53 21.67 -8.56
CA ALA A 313 1.84 22.50 -7.42
C ALA A 313 3.36 22.50 -7.17
N ASP A 314 3.82 23.45 -6.36
CA ASP A 314 5.15 23.43 -5.73
C ASP A 314 5.05 23.98 -4.31
N ARG A 315 6.18 24.11 -3.60
CA ARG A 315 6.19 24.54 -2.20
C ARG A 315 5.68 25.95 -1.95
N SER A 316 5.59 26.78 -3.00
CA SER A 316 5.04 28.13 -2.94
C SER A 316 3.59 28.21 -3.41
N PHE A 317 2.94 27.07 -3.63
CA PHE A 317 1.54 27.00 -4.03
C PHE A 317 0.58 27.40 -2.91
N TRP A 318 0.96 27.21 -1.66
CA TRP A 318 0.18 27.62 -0.49
C TRP A 318 0.76 28.89 0.15
N THR A 319 -0.08 29.66 0.85
CA THR A 319 0.38 30.82 1.63
C THR A 319 1.14 30.37 2.89
N GLU A 320 1.88 31.28 3.53
CA GLU A 320 2.67 30.90 4.71
C GLU A 320 1.84 30.42 5.90
N ASP A 321 0.65 30.99 6.09
CA ASP A 321 -0.28 30.66 7.19
C ASP A 321 -1.30 29.57 6.82
N ASP A 322 -1.12 28.93 5.66
CA ASP A 322 -2.03 27.93 5.15
C ASP A 322 -1.91 26.60 5.92
N PRO A 323 -3.00 26.05 6.50
CA PRO A 323 -2.97 24.75 7.16
C PRO A 323 -2.71 23.58 6.20
N GLU A 324 -2.83 23.79 4.89
CA GLU A 324 -2.52 22.82 3.83
C GLU A 324 -1.14 23.00 3.23
N LYS A 325 -0.33 23.96 3.73
CA LYS A 325 1.02 24.20 3.21
C LYS A 325 1.85 22.93 3.22
N LEU A 326 2.40 22.57 2.05
CA LEU A 326 3.21 21.37 1.87
C LEU A 326 4.70 21.63 1.77
N GLY A 327 5.46 20.71 2.37
CA GLY A 327 6.91 20.62 2.48
C GLY A 327 7.67 21.92 2.66
N THR A 328 7.57 22.47 3.87
CA THR A 328 8.29 23.67 4.32
C THR A 328 9.77 23.43 4.64
N SER A 329 10.17 22.19 4.87
CA SER A 329 11.56 21.80 5.12
C SER A 329 11.97 20.61 4.22
N ASN A 330 13.23 20.16 4.35
CA ASN A 330 13.77 19.00 3.63
C ASN A 330 13.52 19.05 2.10
N THR A 331 13.72 20.23 1.50
CA THR A 331 13.28 20.50 0.12
C THR A 331 14.01 19.70 -0.96
N GLY A 332 15.16 19.08 -0.62
CA GLY A 332 16.00 18.30 -1.54
C GLY A 332 15.70 16.80 -1.56
N TYR A 333 14.82 16.30 -0.70
CA TYR A 333 14.67 14.85 -0.47
C TYR A 333 13.81 14.14 -1.51
N GLY A 334 13.05 14.88 -2.31
CA GLY A 334 11.98 14.34 -3.14
C GLY A 334 12.30 14.08 -4.61
N ALA A 335 11.39 13.36 -5.27
CA ALA A 335 11.43 13.03 -6.70
C ALA A 335 10.98 14.19 -7.62
N ASN A 336 11.02 15.43 -7.13
CA ASN A 336 10.27 16.53 -7.75
C ASN A 336 10.82 16.88 -9.15
N LEU A 337 9.96 17.49 -9.96
CA LEU A 337 10.28 17.80 -11.35
C LEU A 337 10.62 19.28 -11.54
N LEU A 338 11.45 19.55 -12.55
CA LEU A 338 11.55 20.89 -13.13
C LEU A 338 10.31 21.15 -14.02
N GLY A 339 9.92 22.41 -14.18
CA GLY A 339 8.92 22.81 -15.17
C GLY A 339 8.19 24.08 -14.78
N THR A 340 6.87 24.08 -14.95
CA THR A 340 6.00 25.21 -14.61
C THR A 340 4.86 24.79 -13.69
N VAL A 341 4.34 25.77 -12.95
CA VAL A 341 3.12 25.69 -12.14
C VAL A 341 2.24 26.90 -12.47
N CYS A 342 0.92 26.74 -12.35
CA CYS A 342 -0.05 27.77 -12.69
C CYS A 342 -0.82 28.22 -11.44
N GLY A 343 -0.62 29.49 -11.05
CA GLY A 343 -1.24 30.10 -9.88
C GLY A 343 -0.83 29.47 -8.54
N THR A 344 -1.57 29.83 -7.50
CA THR A 344 -1.53 29.26 -6.14
C THR A 344 -2.85 28.54 -5.82
N ALA A 345 -2.99 27.97 -4.62
CA ALA A 345 -4.25 27.41 -4.14
C ALA A 345 -5.40 28.44 -4.15
N TYR A 346 -5.08 29.72 -3.91
CA TYR A 346 -6.06 30.80 -3.75
C TYR A 346 -6.17 31.74 -4.95
N GLU A 347 -5.11 31.84 -5.75
CA GLU A 347 -5.03 32.74 -6.89
C GLU A 347 -4.76 31.90 -8.14
N PRO A 348 -5.82 31.45 -8.85
CA PRO A 348 -5.63 30.74 -10.11
C PRO A 348 -4.98 31.68 -11.13
N LEU A 349 -4.25 31.10 -12.09
CA LEU A 349 -3.60 31.87 -13.15
C LEU A 349 -4.62 32.71 -13.93
N ASP A 350 -4.48 34.04 -13.88
CA ASP A 350 -5.34 34.95 -14.63
C ASP A 350 -4.76 35.22 -16.03
N VAL A 351 -5.13 34.34 -16.96
CA VAL A 351 -4.72 34.44 -18.37
C VAL A 351 -5.30 35.70 -19.02
N GLU A 352 -6.46 36.19 -18.57
CA GLU A 352 -7.08 37.41 -19.11
C GLU A 352 -6.35 38.68 -18.66
N ALA A 353 -5.74 38.64 -17.47
CA ALA A 353 -4.82 39.67 -17.00
C ALA A 353 -3.40 39.55 -17.60
N GLY A 354 -3.13 38.50 -18.39
CA GLY A 354 -1.84 38.27 -19.03
C GLY A 354 -0.80 37.64 -18.10
N GLU A 355 -1.23 36.92 -17.06
CA GLU A 355 -0.33 36.16 -16.21
C GLU A 355 0.22 34.94 -16.95
N GLU A 356 1.52 34.70 -16.78
CA GLU A 356 2.23 33.57 -17.39
C GLU A 356 2.54 32.50 -16.34
N PRO A 357 2.58 31.21 -16.72
CA PRO A 357 3.00 30.13 -15.84
C PRO A 357 4.37 30.40 -15.20
N ARG A 358 4.49 30.13 -13.90
CA ARG A 358 5.73 30.36 -13.15
C ARG A 358 6.66 29.15 -13.26
N THR A 359 7.95 29.39 -13.50
CA THR A 359 8.96 28.32 -13.44
C THR A 359 9.09 27.77 -12.02
N SER A 360 9.13 26.44 -11.91
CA SER A 360 9.37 25.70 -10.68
C SER A 360 10.51 24.71 -10.87
N LYS A 361 11.24 24.43 -9.79
CA LYS A 361 12.30 23.41 -9.75
C LYS A 361 11.92 22.18 -8.94
N ASP A 362 10.72 22.18 -8.38
CA ASP A 362 10.29 21.26 -7.34
C ASP A 362 8.80 20.95 -7.47
N ARG A 363 8.26 20.92 -8.70
CA ARG A 363 6.83 20.69 -8.92
C ARG A 363 6.42 19.23 -8.73
N PHE A 364 5.19 19.04 -8.28
CA PHE A 364 4.51 17.76 -8.08
C PHE A 364 3.00 17.92 -8.32
N PRO A 365 2.26 16.88 -8.73
CA PRO A 365 0.80 16.96 -8.83
C PRO A 365 0.15 17.00 -7.44
N LEU A 366 -1.11 17.43 -7.33
CA LEU A 366 -1.83 17.41 -6.04
C LEU A 366 -2.27 16.00 -5.63
N ASP A 367 -2.58 15.10 -6.57
CA ASP A 367 -2.97 13.70 -6.36
C ASP A 367 -4.18 13.47 -5.42
N GLY A 368 -5.00 14.51 -5.22
CA GLY A 368 -6.22 14.44 -4.43
C GLY A 368 -7.16 13.32 -4.90
N THR A 369 -7.72 12.57 -3.95
CA THR A 369 -8.54 11.38 -4.20
C THR A 369 -9.62 11.23 -3.13
N THR A 370 -10.80 10.78 -3.53
CA THR A 370 -11.85 10.32 -2.61
C THR A 370 -12.29 8.91 -2.96
N VAL A 371 -12.37 8.05 -1.95
CA VAL A 371 -12.82 6.66 -2.01
C VAL A 371 -14.13 6.52 -1.25
N ARG A 372 -15.12 5.86 -1.87
CA ARG A 372 -16.44 5.59 -1.29
C ARG A 372 -16.74 4.11 -1.35
N THR A 373 -17.33 3.60 -0.27
CA THR A 373 -17.77 2.20 -0.16
C THR A 373 -19.13 2.13 0.54
N ALA A 374 -19.63 0.92 0.76
CA ALA A 374 -20.80 0.75 1.61
C ALA A 374 -20.52 1.10 3.09
N ALA A 375 -19.27 1.03 3.55
CA ALA A 375 -18.93 1.18 4.96
C ALA A 375 -18.35 2.56 5.31
N TYR A 376 -17.62 3.20 4.40
CA TYR A 376 -16.92 4.44 4.68
C TYR A 376 -16.70 5.32 3.44
N GLU A 377 -16.45 6.60 3.68
CA GLU A 377 -15.85 7.55 2.75
C GLU A 377 -14.49 7.97 3.31
N ALA A 378 -13.46 7.92 2.45
CA ALA A 378 -12.11 8.32 2.77
C ALA A 378 -11.65 9.38 1.77
N THR A 379 -11.16 10.51 2.24
CA THR A 379 -10.59 11.57 1.38
C THR A 379 -9.13 11.78 1.71
N MET A 380 -8.32 11.82 0.65
CA MET A 380 -6.90 12.08 0.70
C MET A 380 -6.63 13.31 -0.16
N SER A 381 -6.01 14.35 0.41
CA SER A 381 -5.66 15.55 -0.36
C SER A 381 -4.38 15.38 -1.19
N GLY A 382 -3.75 14.20 -1.12
CA GLY A 382 -2.55 13.86 -1.86
C GLY A 382 -2.07 12.43 -1.56
N ARG A 383 -0.77 12.21 -1.69
CA ARG A 383 -0.05 10.94 -1.60
C ARG A 383 0.00 10.39 -0.17
N TRP A 384 0.64 11.11 0.75
CA TRP A 384 0.74 10.78 2.18
C TRP A 384 -0.40 11.38 3.01
N MET A 385 -1.08 12.40 2.47
CA MET A 385 -2.12 13.19 3.14
C MET A 385 -3.50 12.51 3.18
N PHE A 386 -3.81 11.78 4.27
CA PHE A 386 -5.16 11.29 4.59
C PHE A 386 -5.89 12.34 5.44
N ARG A 387 -7.05 12.84 4.97
CA ARG A 387 -7.71 14.04 5.49
C ARG A 387 -9.05 13.82 6.17
N ASP A 388 -9.84 12.88 5.68
CA ASP A 388 -11.20 12.66 6.19
C ASP A 388 -11.51 11.16 6.13
N LEU A 389 -12.01 10.61 7.22
CA LEU A 389 -12.56 9.27 7.30
C LEU A 389 -13.92 9.29 7.98
N ALA A 390 -14.99 9.20 7.18
CA ALA A 390 -16.34 9.14 7.68
C ALA A 390 -16.90 7.72 7.53
N VAL A 391 -17.36 7.11 8.62
CA VAL A 391 -17.96 5.76 8.62
C VAL A 391 -19.48 5.87 8.54
N ALA A 392 -20.11 4.99 7.79
CA ALA A 392 -21.56 4.97 7.63
C ALA A 392 -22.28 4.54 8.93
N SER A 393 -23.34 5.28 9.31
CA SER A 393 -24.07 5.05 10.57
C SER A 393 -24.76 3.67 10.65
N VAL A 394 -24.79 3.09 11.86
CA VAL A 394 -25.36 1.75 12.13
C VAL A 394 -26.85 1.64 11.78
N GLU A 395 -27.65 2.70 11.99
CA GLU A 395 -29.10 2.70 11.70
C GLU A 395 -29.39 2.69 10.18
N GLN A 396 -28.43 3.14 9.36
CA GLN A 396 -28.51 3.11 7.89
C GLN A 396 -27.78 1.89 7.30
N ASN A 397 -26.87 1.29 8.08
CA ASN A 397 -26.21 0.00 7.85
C ASN A 397 -26.98 -1.16 8.51
N LYS A 398 -28.27 -1.30 8.22
CA LYS A 398 -28.94 -2.58 8.46
C LYS A 398 -28.12 -3.70 7.78
N PRO A 399 -27.91 -4.85 8.46
CA PRO A 399 -27.03 -5.90 7.97
C PRO A 399 -27.37 -6.32 6.54
N ALA A 400 -26.33 -6.63 5.76
CA ALA A 400 -26.43 -7.17 4.40
C ALA A 400 -27.28 -8.46 4.28
N THR A 401 -27.76 -9.04 5.37
CA THR A 401 -28.77 -10.12 5.35
C THR A 401 -30.14 -9.65 4.85
N GLU A 402 -30.39 -8.33 4.74
CA GLU A 402 -31.61 -7.75 4.15
C GLU A 402 -31.38 -7.03 2.81
N ARG A 403 -30.14 -6.83 2.37
CA ARG A 403 -29.85 -6.38 1.01
C ARG A 403 -29.34 -7.58 0.23
N ALA A 404 -30.23 -8.19 -0.55
CA ALA A 404 -29.83 -8.95 -1.72
C ALA A 404 -28.70 -8.19 -2.42
N ILE A 405 -27.69 -8.87 -2.98
CA ILE A 405 -26.86 -8.25 -4.02
C ILE A 405 -27.81 -8.09 -5.22
N PRO A 406 -28.37 -6.90 -5.53
CA PRO A 406 -29.28 -6.78 -6.65
C PRO A 406 -28.48 -6.20 -7.81
N GLY A 407 -28.42 -6.91 -8.93
CA GLY A 407 -28.14 -6.22 -10.18
C GLY A 407 -29.22 -5.15 -10.41
N ALA A 408 -28.88 -3.85 -10.32
CA ALA A 408 -29.56 -2.72 -10.96
C ALA A 408 -29.00 -1.37 -10.48
N GLY A 409 -28.50 -0.54 -11.41
CA GLY A 409 -28.22 0.90 -11.22
C GLY A 409 -26.76 1.28 -11.43
N LYS A 410 -26.39 1.78 -12.62
CA LYS A 410 -25.01 2.22 -12.93
C LYS A 410 -24.62 3.55 -12.26
N ASP A 411 -25.59 4.34 -11.78
CA ASP A 411 -25.38 5.73 -11.29
C ASP A 411 -25.88 5.99 -9.84
N ASP A 412 -26.34 4.98 -9.10
CA ASP A 412 -26.79 5.13 -7.70
C ASP A 412 -26.22 4.08 -6.74
N ARG A 413 -25.08 3.47 -7.10
CA ARG A 413 -24.47 2.30 -6.43
C ARG A 413 -24.45 2.36 -4.89
N PHE A 414 -24.24 3.54 -4.32
CA PHE A 414 -24.25 3.74 -2.86
C PHE A 414 -25.47 4.51 -2.33
N GLY A 415 -26.34 5.06 -3.20
CA GLY A 415 -27.51 5.86 -2.85
C GLY A 415 -27.15 7.14 -2.09
N PRO A 416 -28.14 7.94 -1.64
CA PRO A 416 -27.91 9.06 -0.73
C PRO A 416 -27.60 8.54 0.68
N ARG A 417 -26.43 7.91 0.87
CA ARG A 417 -25.93 7.52 2.20
C ARG A 417 -25.49 8.77 2.95
N LYS A 418 -25.76 8.78 4.25
CA LYS A 418 -25.16 9.75 5.16
C LYS A 418 -24.03 9.04 5.90
N TYR A 419 -22.80 9.37 5.54
CA TYR A 419 -21.66 9.07 6.40
C TYR A 419 -21.76 9.89 7.68
N GLY A 420 -21.13 9.39 8.75
CA GLY A 420 -21.02 10.10 10.01
C GLY A 420 -20.14 11.35 9.90
N GLU A 421 -19.78 11.90 11.05
CA GLU A 421 -18.74 12.93 11.10
C GLU A 421 -17.38 12.34 10.74
N ASP A 422 -16.50 13.20 10.23
CA ASP A 422 -15.10 12.86 9.98
C ASP A 422 -14.41 12.44 11.29
N LEU A 423 -13.88 11.21 11.31
CA LEU A 423 -13.24 10.64 12.48
C LEU A 423 -11.81 11.16 12.69
N VAL A 424 -11.12 11.58 11.62
CA VAL A 424 -9.67 11.82 11.66
C VAL A 424 -9.37 13.27 11.37
N ASP A 425 -8.61 13.92 12.23
CA ASP A 425 -8.03 15.24 11.91
C ASP A 425 -6.87 15.03 10.94
N ARG A 426 -5.99 14.06 11.24
CA ARG A 426 -4.82 13.78 10.40
C ARG A 426 -4.20 12.40 10.62
N TRP A 427 -3.61 11.86 9.57
CA TRP A 427 -2.61 10.80 9.66
C TRP A 427 -1.22 11.41 9.84
N LYS A 428 -0.43 11.01 10.83
CA LYS A 428 0.93 11.53 11.03
C LYS A 428 1.96 10.44 10.81
N GLY A 429 2.91 10.70 9.92
CA GLY A 429 4.18 9.97 9.87
C GLY A 429 5.17 10.61 10.83
N ARG A 430 5.92 9.80 11.58
CA ARG A 430 6.90 10.32 12.54
C ARG A 430 8.18 9.48 12.56
N ALA A 431 9.31 10.15 12.35
CA ALA A 431 10.64 9.72 12.72
C ALA A 431 11.06 10.49 13.96
N PHE A 432 11.69 9.78 14.90
CA PHE A 432 12.24 10.30 16.14
C PHE A 432 11.19 10.88 17.11
N GLN A 433 11.31 10.51 18.39
CA GLN A 433 10.46 11.06 19.42
C GLN A 433 11.07 12.37 19.93
N GLN A 434 10.44 13.51 19.62
CA GLN A 434 10.75 14.78 20.27
C GLN A 434 9.47 15.47 20.72
N SER A 435 9.57 16.46 21.58
CA SER A 435 8.43 17.19 22.15
C SER A 435 8.15 18.52 21.47
N PRO A 436 6.94 19.10 21.61
CA PRO A 436 6.55 20.36 20.96
C PRO A 436 7.47 21.55 21.29
N ASP A 437 8.28 21.42 22.34
CA ASP A 437 9.19 22.41 22.91
C ASP A 437 10.67 22.03 22.81
N SER A 438 11.02 20.98 22.06
CA SER A 438 12.43 20.62 21.81
C SER A 438 13.18 21.74 21.08
N SER A 439 14.28 22.21 21.67
CA SER A 439 15.20 23.16 21.03
C SER A 439 16.22 22.48 20.09
N ILE A 440 16.18 21.14 19.98
CA ILE A 440 17.06 20.35 19.11
C ILE A 440 16.27 19.91 17.88
N SER A 441 15.85 20.87 17.07
CA SER A 441 15.34 20.62 15.72
C SER A 441 16.51 20.19 14.83
N LEU A 442 16.84 18.90 14.82
CA LEU A 442 17.60 18.32 13.71
C LEU A 442 16.64 17.92 12.57
N VAL A 443 15.41 17.54 12.93
CA VAL A 443 14.19 17.48 12.11
C VAL A 443 13.06 17.92 13.05
N GLY A 444 12.35 19.00 12.72
CA GLY A 444 11.48 19.69 13.69
C GLY A 444 10.23 18.90 14.05
N PHE A 445 9.38 19.51 14.88
CA PHE A 445 7.97 19.13 15.11
C PHE A 445 7.09 19.17 13.85
N GLU A 446 7.72 19.35 12.69
CA GLU A 446 7.09 19.37 11.38
C GLU A 446 6.44 18.01 11.20
N ASP A 447 5.14 18.06 10.96
CA ASP A 447 4.32 16.93 10.60
C ASP A 447 4.95 16.27 9.37
N GLU A 448 5.76 15.23 9.53
CA GLU A 448 6.62 14.73 8.44
C GLU A 448 5.80 14.31 7.21
N GLN A 449 4.53 13.99 7.41
CA GLN A 449 3.55 13.82 6.34
C GLN A 449 3.53 15.01 5.37
N VAL A 450 3.61 16.24 5.86
CA VAL A 450 3.64 17.48 5.07
C VAL A 450 4.88 17.53 4.17
N ASN A 451 6.03 17.10 4.69
CA ASN A 451 7.27 17.08 3.93
C ASN A 451 7.30 15.90 2.96
N TRP A 452 6.92 14.70 3.42
CA TRP A 452 6.81 13.47 2.62
C TRP A 452 5.84 13.66 1.46
N GLU A 453 4.73 14.34 1.68
CA GLU A 453 3.76 14.69 0.64
C GLU A 453 4.45 15.41 -0.51
N ALA A 454 5.20 16.47 -0.23
CA ALA A 454 5.90 17.24 -1.26
C ALA A 454 7.23 16.60 -1.70
N ASN A 455 7.68 15.52 -1.07
CA ASN A 455 8.90 14.77 -1.42
C ASN A 455 8.61 13.39 -2.02
N SER A 456 7.37 13.14 -2.43
CA SER A 456 6.93 11.88 -2.99
C SER A 456 6.29 12.05 -4.36
N THR A 457 6.09 10.94 -5.05
CA THR A 457 5.32 10.84 -6.29
C THR A 457 4.35 9.67 -6.16
N LEU A 458 3.18 9.77 -6.79
CA LEU A 458 2.32 8.61 -6.96
C LEU A 458 2.96 7.71 -8.05
N LEU A 459 3.24 6.44 -7.76
CA LEU A 459 3.62 5.46 -8.77
C LEU A 459 2.46 5.21 -9.70
N GLY A 460 1.31 4.87 -9.12
CA GLY A 460 0.08 4.65 -9.85
C GLY A 460 -1.10 4.35 -8.95
N TRP A 461 -2.25 4.18 -9.58
CA TRP A 461 -3.49 3.79 -8.94
C TRP A 461 -4.29 2.86 -9.85
N LYS A 462 -5.09 1.96 -9.26
CA LYS A 462 -5.94 0.99 -9.96
C LYS A 462 -7.24 0.76 -9.20
N VAL A 463 -8.33 0.56 -9.91
CA VAL A 463 -9.68 0.34 -9.36
C VAL A 463 -10.31 -0.80 -10.13
N GLY A 464 -10.60 -1.89 -9.44
CA GLY A 464 -11.35 -3.01 -9.99
C GLY A 464 -12.64 -3.26 -9.20
N PRO A 465 -13.28 -4.42 -9.43
CA PRO A 465 -14.57 -4.72 -8.81
C PRO A 465 -14.48 -5.03 -7.30
N VAL A 466 -13.31 -5.36 -6.77
CA VAL A 466 -13.13 -5.77 -5.36
C VAL A 466 -12.48 -4.67 -4.52
N ARG A 467 -11.45 -4.02 -5.06
CA ARG A 467 -10.61 -3.05 -4.34
C ARG A 467 -10.08 -1.94 -5.23
N ALA A 468 -9.76 -0.81 -4.61
CA ALA A 468 -8.88 0.20 -5.19
C ALA A 468 -7.50 0.13 -4.55
N ILE A 469 -6.46 0.40 -5.32
CA ILE A 469 -5.05 0.40 -4.91
C ILE A 469 -4.45 1.72 -5.36
N ARG A 470 -3.63 2.34 -4.51
CA ARG A 470 -2.70 3.38 -4.94
C ARG A 470 -1.37 3.20 -4.25
N GLU A 471 -0.28 3.49 -4.96
CA GLU A 471 1.06 3.34 -4.41
C GLU A 471 1.86 4.62 -4.55
N ILE A 472 2.44 5.04 -3.43
CA ILE A 472 3.24 6.24 -3.29
C ILE A 472 4.70 5.83 -3.20
N TRP A 473 5.57 6.56 -3.89
CA TRP A 473 7.01 6.38 -3.87
C TRP A 473 7.71 7.65 -3.39
N GLY A 474 8.58 7.47 -2.39
CA GLY A 474 9.38 8.53 -1.79
C GLY A 474 8.81 9.00 -0.44
N ALA A 475 9.72 9.30 0.47
CA ALA A 475 9.52 9.96 1.75
C ALA A 475 10.83 10.69 2.13
N ASP A 476 10.80 11.57 3.13
CA ASP A 476 12.03 12.14 3.67
C ASP A 476 12.88 11.02 4.26
N SER A 477 14.18 11.10 4.04
CA SER A 477 15.18 10.07 4.37
C SER A 477 14.92 8.67 3.77
N GLY A 478 13.91 8.55 2.90
CA GLY A 478 13.40 7.31 2.33
C GLY A 478 13.10 7.45 0.85
N THR A 479 14.14 7.77 0.06
CA THR A 479 14.05 8.05 -1.37
C THR A 479 13.31 6.97 -2.17
N ASN A 480 13.49 5.69 -1.80
CA ASN A 480 12.83 4.53 -2.42
C ASN A 480 11.83 3.81 -1.51
N VAL A 481 11.42 4.42 -0.39
CA VAL A 481 10.29 3.92 0.41
C VAL A 481 9.04 3.93 -0.46
N THR A 482 8.23 2.88 -0.37
CA THR A 482 6.88 2.86 -0.95
C THR A 482 5.81 2.68 0.14
N LYS A 483 4.66 3.31 -0.10
CA LYS A 483 3.43 3.13 0.68
C LYS A 483 2.34 2.66 -0.28
N VAL A 484 1.85 1.44 -0.07
CA VAL A 484 0.68 0.91 -0.78
C VAL A 484 -0.54 1.12 0.10
N GLU A 485 -1.53 1.81 -0.44
CA GLU A 485 -2.85 1.92 0.16
C GLU A 485 -3.83 1.07 -0.62
N THR A 486 -4.55 0.19 0.08
CA THR A 486 -5.58 -0.67 -0.51
C THR A 486 -6.91 -0.45 0.18
N PHE A 487 -7.92 -0.14 -0.61
CA PHE A 487 -9.27 0.15 -0.16
C PHE A 487 -10.19 -0.99 -0.55
N TYR A 488 -10.81 -1.63 0.44
CA TYR A 488 -11.84 -2.65 0.28
C TYR A 488 -13.17 -2.13 0.82
N ARG A 489 -14.26 -2.88 0.60
CA ARG A 489 -15.60 -2.56 1.08
C ARG A 489 -15.65 -2.10 2.55
N ASP A 490 -14.94 -2.79 3.43
CA ASP A 490 -15.01 -2.60 4.90
C ASP A 490 -13.63 -2.40 5.54
N LEU A 491 -12.57 -2.22 4.76
CA LEU A 491 -11.18 -2.18 5.22
C LEU A 491 -10.36 -1.16 4.41
N VAL A 492 -9.53 -0.39 5.10
CA VAL A 492 -8.42 0.36 4.51
C VAL A 492 -7.12 -0.28 5.02
N GLN A 493 -6.24 -0.64 4.10
CA GLN A 493 -4.96 -1.25 4.42
C GLN A 493 -3.80 -0.38 3.94
N HIS A 494 -2.83 -0.14 4.83
CA HIS A 494 -1.58 0.51 4.50
C HIS A 494 -0.43 -0.49 4.64
N ARG A 495 0.40 -0.63 3.60
CA ARG A 495 1.65 -1.40 3.64
C ARG A 495 2.82 -0.45 3.34
N TYR A 496 3.85 -0.50 4.18
CA TYR A 496 5.06 0.32 4.01
C TYR A 496 6.25 -0.58 3.69
N TYR A 497 6.92 -0.33 2.59
CA TYR A 497 8.16 -1.01 2.22
C TYR A 497 9.32 -0.05 2.52
N VAL A 498 9.80 -0.16 3.76
CA VAL A 498 10.75 0.80 4.33
C VAL A 498 12.16 0.54 3.78
N ARG A 499 12.68 1.51 3.04
CA ARG A 499 14.04 1.57 2.51
C ARG A 499 14.69 2.89 2.94
N VAL A 500 15.24 2.90 4.15
CA VAL A 500 15.81 4.11 4.79
C VAL A 500 17.21 3.84 5.29
N HIS A 501 17.99 4.90 5.52
CA HIS A 501 19.24 4.79 6.24
C HIS A 501 19.01 4.33 7.70
N PRO A 502 20.05 3.90 8.44
CA PRO A 502 19.89 3.48 9.84
C PRO A 502 19.16 4.54 10.68
N ILE A 503 18.05 4.15 11.30
CA ILE A 503 17.24 4.96 12.22
C ILE A 503 17.63 4.62 13.67
N PRO A 504 17.69 5.60 14.59
CA PRO A 504 17.87 5.37 16.02
C PRO A 504 16.82 4.42 16.61
N SER A 505 17.08 3.95 17.83
CA SER A 505 16.21 2.99 18.54
C SER A 505 14.77 3.47 18.72
N ASP A 506 14.55 4.78 18.67
CA ASP A 506 13.24 5.41 18.83
C ASP A 506 12.35 5.20 17.61
N GLY A 507 12.83 4.59 16.52
CA GLY A 507 11.98 4.02 15.47
C GLY A 507 11.25 4.99 14.55
N LEU A 508 10.42 4.39 13.69
CA LEU A 508 9.47 5.05 12.79
C LEU A 508 8.06 4.66 13.23
N TYR A 509 7.15 5.63 13.30
CA TYR A 509 5.76 5.39 13.65
C TYR A 509 4.81 6.07 12.69
N THR A 510 3.59 5.55 12.67
CA THR A 510 2.44 6.21 12.04
C THR A 510 1.37 6.34 13.11
N SER A 511 0.77 7.51 13.24
CA SER A 511 -0.29 7.75 14.23
C SER A 511 -1.52 8.36 13.56
N TRP A 512 -2.67 8.14 14.20
CA TRP A 512 -3.95 8.72 13.81
C TRP A 512 -4.33 9.76 14.85
N ASP A 513 -4.47 11.01 14.40
CA ASP A 513 -5.08 12.06 15.20
C ASP A 513 -6.57 12.08 14.90
N TYR A 514 -7.39 11.86 15.92
CA TYR A 514 -8.83 11.92 15.80
C TYR A 514 -9.34 13.35 15.95
N ASN A 515 -10.42 13.68 15.23
CA ASN A 515 -11.11 14.95 15.44
C ASN A 515 -11.59 15.06 16.90
N ARG A 516 -11.47 16.25 17.46
CA ARG A 516 -11.79 16.45 18.89
C ARG A 516 -13.26 16.10 19.16
N GLY A 517 -13.49 15.14 20.06
CA GLY A 517 -14.82 14.74 20.52
C GLY A 517 -15.53 13.72 19.63
N VAL A 518 -14.89 13.25 18.56
CA VAL A 518 -15.48 12.20 17.70
C VAL A 518 -15.09 10.80 18.13
N ALA A 519 -13.94 10.62 18.80
CA ALA A 519 -13.49 9.36 19.36
C ALA A 519 -13.85 9.30 20.86
N GLU A 520 -14.48 8.21 21.29
CA GLU A 520 -15.01 8.08 22.66
C GLU A 520 -14.25 7.03 23.48
N THR A 521 -13.92 5.88 22.88
CA THR A 521 -13.37 4.74 23.61
C THR A 521 -12.28 4.05 22.80
N TYR A 522 -11.12 3.83 23.43
CA TYR A 522 -10.02 3.03 22.90
C TYR A 522 -10.04 1.64 23.54
N PHE A 523 -9.79 0.60 22.75
CA PHE A 523 -9.71 -0.78 23.19
C PHE A 523 -8.43 -1.40 22.65
N ASN A 524 -7.84 -2.32 23.41
CA ASN A 524 -6.73 -3.15 22.97
C ASN A 524 -6.80 -4.53 23.64
N ALA A 525 -5.79 -5.37 23.42
CA ALA A 525 -5.73 -6.71 23.98
C ALA A 525 -5.72 -6.77 25.53
N LEU A 526 -5.23 -5.72 26.22
CA LEU A 526 -5.16 -5.64 27.69
C LEU A 526 -6.28 -4.80 28.33
N ARG A 527 -7.02 -4.03 27.51
CA ARG A 527 -8.18 -3.21 27.87
C ARG A 527 -9.37 -3.55 26.96
N PRO A 528 -9.84 -4.82 26.96
CA PRO A 528 -10.99 -5.23 26.14
C PRO A 528 -12.31 -4.58 26.62
N GLU A 529 -12.38 -4.10 27.86
CA GLU A 529 -13.49 -3.31 28.40
C GLU A 529 -13.49 -1.86 27.89
N GLY A 530 -12.38 -1.39 27.33
CA GLY A 530 -12.20 -0.05 26.82
C GLY A 530 -11.79 0.99 27.86
N VAL A 531 -11.13 2.05 27.40
CA VAL A 531 -10.74 3.23 28.16
C VAL A 531 -11.24 4.49 27.46
N ALA A 532 -11.58 5.52 28.22
CA ALA A 532 -12.16 6.74 27.67
C ALA A 532 -11.07 7.60 27.01
N ILE A 533 -11.35 8.13 25.81
CA ILE A 533 -10.46 9.10 25.16
C ILE A 533 -10.83 10.50 25.69
N ASP A 534 -10.37 10.85 26.89
CA ASP A 534 -10.76 12.09 27.60
C ASP A 534 -9.63 13.15 27.70
N GLY A 535 -8.48 12.87 27.08
CA GLY A 535 -7.29 13.73 27.10
C GLY A 535 -6.49 13.63 28.41
N ARG A 536 -6.79 12.67 29.28
CA ARG A 536 -5.93 12.28 30.40
C ARG A 536 -5.11 11.07 30.01
N ASN A 537 -3.87 11.04 30.48
CA ASN A 537 -2.99 9.91 30.24
C ASN A 537 -3.37 8.76 31.18
N ASP A 538 -3.80 7.64 30.61
CA ASP A 538 -4.13 6.41 31.34
C ASP A 538 -2.92 5.46 31.48
N ASP A 539 -1.79 5.81 30.84
CA ASP A 539 -0.51 5.11 30.88
C ASP A 539 0.43 5.76 31.94
N VAL A 540 1.16 4.95 32.70
CA VAL A 540 2.15 5.38 33.71
C VAL A 540 3.61 5.41 33.19
N GLY A 541 3.85 4.95 31.97
CA GLY A 541 5.14 4.87 31.29
C GLY A 541 5.57 6.14 30.57
N GLN A 542 4.68 7.14 30.52
CA GLN A 542 4.88 8.43 29.88
C GLN A 542 5.32 9.46 30.92
N VAL A 543 6.55 9.95 30.80
CA VAL A 543 7.06 11.07 31.61
C VAL A 543 7.18 12.26 30.68
N ASP A 544 6.40 13.32 30.90
CA ASP A 544 6.46 14.56 30.10
C ASP A 544 7.27 15.68 30.79
N ASP A 545 7.53 15.53 32.09
CA ASP A 545 8.21 16.53 32.91
C ASP A 545 9.02 15.88 34.04
N VAL A 546 10.21 16.42 34.30
CA VAL A 546 10.99 16.14 35.51
C VAL A 546 11.34 17.45 36.21
N ASN A 547 10.60 17.77 37.29
CA ASN A 547 10.78 18.94 38.15
C ASN A 547 10.48 20.30 37.48
N GLY A 548 9.38 20.39 36.73
CA GLY A 548 8.99 21.60 36.00
C GLY A 548 9.88 21.88 34.78
N ARG A 549 10.61 20.86 34.32
CA ARG A 549 11.38 20.88 33.08
C ARG A 549 10.84 19.81 32.14
N PRO A 550 10.52 20.18 30.90
CA PRO A 550 10.13 19.24 29.87
C PRO A 550 11.15 18.11 29.74
N ALA A 551 10.70 16.87 29.90
CA ALA A 551 11.53 15.68 29.82
C ALA A 551 10.63 14.52 29.41
N PHE A 552 10.82 14.06 28.17
CA PHE A 552 9.91 13.14 27.48
C PHE A 552 10.53 11.76 27.40
N PHE A 553 10.06 10.86 28.26
CA PHE A 553 10.47 9.46 28.27
C PHE A 553 9.24 8.59 28.15
N ASP A 554 9.17 7.81 27.08
CA ASP A 554 8.11 6.83 26.88
C ASP A 554 8.72 5.45 27.06
N ALA A 555 8.28 4.77 28.10
CA ALA A 555 8.45 3.33 28.20
C ALA A 555 7.07 2.70 27.97
N PRO A 556 6.97 1.59 27.22
CA PRO A 556 5.72 0.85 27.16
C PRO A 556 5.29 0.47 28.57
N ASP A 557 4.08 0.83 28.99
CA ASP A 557 3.48 0.25 30.20
C ASP A 557 2.92 -1.13 29.86
N PRO A 558 3.61 -2.22 30.25
CA PRO A 558 3.17 -3.57 29.94
C PRO A 558 1.86 -3.96 30.65
N THR A 559 1.36 -3.11 31.55
CA THR A 559 0.06 -3.32 32.22
C THR A 559 -1.09 -2.65 31.49
N PHE A 560 -0.81 -1.71 30.59
CA PHE A 560 -1.78 -1.00 29.77
C PHE A 560 -1.76 -1.48 28.31
N ASP A 561 -0.57 -1.76 27.77
CA ASP A 561 -0.41 -2.18 26.38
C ASP A 561 0.74 -3.21 26.21
N LEU A 562 0.58 -4.18 25.29
CA LEU A 562 1.51 -5.30 25.10
C LEU A 562 2.76 -4.88 24.33
N PRO A 563 3.99 -4.81 24.86
CA PRO A 563 5.16 -4.32 24.13
C PRO A 563 5.61 -5.27 23.00
N SER A 564 4.85 -5.31 21.90
CA SER A 564 4.95 -6.25 20.80
C SER A 564 4.44 -5.60 19.53
N ALA A 565 5.18 -5.76 18.43
CA ALA A 565 4.76 -5.37 17.10
C ALA A 565 3.91 -6.45 16.38
N LEU A 566 3.65 -7.59 17.03
CA LEU A 566 2.91 -8.72 16.45
C LEU A 566 1.57 -8.90 17.15
N TYR A 567 0.50 -9.09 16.36
CA TYR A 567 -0.86 -9.44 16.81
C TYR A 567 -1.47 -8.45 17.81
N ARG A 568 -1.21 -7.16 17.61
CA ARG A 568 -1.65 -6.08 18.50
C ARG A 568 -2.85 -5.37 17.86
N TRP A 569 -4.04 -5.93 18.09
CA TRP A 569 -5.23 -5.22 17.63
C TRP A 569 -5.53 -4.05 18.57
N GLU A 570 -5.91 -2.94 17.97
CA GLU A 570 -6.44 -1.76 18.66
C GLU A 570 -7.77 -1.40 18.02
N GLN A 571 -8.69 -0.82 18.78
CA GLN A 571 -9.94 -0.34 18.25
C GLN A 571 -10.26 1.02 18.85
N VAL A 572 -10.72 1.94 18.02
CA VAL A 572 -11.29 3.21 18.47
C VAL A 572 -12.74 3.25 18.05
N ALA A 573 -13.63 3.36 19.04
CA ALA A 573 -15.05 3.58 18.82
C ALA A 573 -15.34 5.07 18.82
N GLY A 574 -16.08 5.49 17.79
CA GLY A 574 -16.55 6.86 17.66
C GLY A 574 -17.77 7.14 18.54
N ALA A 575 -17.92 8.39 18.95
CA ALA A 575 -19.02 8.87 19.76
C ALA A 575 -20.37 8.74 19.03
N ALA A 576 -21.45 8.55 19.79
CA ALA A 576 -22.82 8.63 19.28
C ALA A 576 -23.15 7.75 18.05
N GLY A 577 -22.44 6.62 17.88
CA GLY A 577 -22.71 5.65 16.81
C GLY A 577 -22.08 6.00 15.45
N THR A 578 -21.01 6.81 15.44
CA THR A 578 -20.18 7.11 14.25
C THR A 578 -19.30 5.94 13.80
N GLY A 579 -19.48 4.75 14.37
CA GLY A 579 -18.77 3.53 13.97
C GLY A 579 -17.54 3.24 14.82
N SER A 580 -16.69 2.33 14.37
CA SER A 580 -15.43 2.02 15.02
C SER A 580 -14.36 1.65 13.99
N LEU A 581 -13.14 2.09 14.22
CA LEU A 581 -11.96 1.70 13.45
C LEU A 581 -11.18 0.65 14.24
N VAL A 582 -10.76 -0.41 13.55
CA VAL A 582 -9.92 -1.47 14.11
C VAL A 582 -8.59 -1.46 13.38
N TYR A 583 -7.50 -1.39 14.13
CA TYR A 583 -6.13 -1.51 13.69
C TYR A 583 -5.61 -2.90 14.03
N SER A 584 -4.79 -3.48 13.19
CA SER A 584 -4.23 -4.83 13.38
C SER A 584 -2.87 -4.98 12.74
#